data_AF-A0A953WLC2-F1
#
_entry.id   AF-A0A953WLC2-F1
#
_cell.length_a   1.000
_cell.length_b   1.000
_cell.length_c   1.000
_cell.angle_alpha   90.00
_cell.angle_beta   90.00
_cell.angle_gamma   90.00
#
_symmetry.space_group_name_H-M   'P 1'
#
loop_
_entity.id
_entity.type
_entity.pdbx_description
1 polymer ?
#
loop_
_entity_poly.entity_id
_entity_poly.type
_entity_poly.pdbx_seq_one_letter_code
_entity_poly.pdbx_strand_id
1 'polypeptide(L)'
;DAEDGRRIFVTLTSAGARALEASPDPLQQSFQERFERLENWEQASIIASLERVASLLKAENIDAGPVLDIGALNEPPKSVD
;
A
#
# COMPACT_ATOMS: atom_id res chain seq x y z
N ASP A 1 2.35 35.14 4.54
CA ASP A 1 1.73 33.79 4.61
C ASP A 1 2.46 32.78 5.49
N ALA A 2 2.94 33.20 6.67
CA ALA A 2 3.48 32.31 7.71
C ALA A 2 2.63 32.30 9.00
N GLU A 3 1.48 32.99 8.98
CA GLU A 3 0.61 33.20 10.16
C GLU A 3 -0.75 32.49 10.04
N ASP A 4 -0.90 31.52 9.14
CA ASP A 4 -2.08 30.64 9.16
C ASP A 4 -1.83 29.48 10.13
N GLY A 5 -2.28 29.64 11.38
CA GLY A 5 -2.14 28.67 12.47
C GLY A 5 -2.84 27.32 12.24
N ARG A 6 -3.45 27.11 11.06
CA ARG A 6 -4.03 25.83 10.63
C ARG A 6 -3.05 24.95 9.86
N ARG A 7 -1.82 25.41 9.63
CA ARG A 7 -0.79 24.64 8.91
C ARG A 7 0.38 24.32 9.83
N ILE A 8 0.59 23.03 10.05
CA ILE A 8 1.77 22.51 10.74
C ILE A 8 2.72 21.95 9.68
N PHE A 9 3.95 22.44 9.66
CA PHE A 9 5.01 21.90 8.82
C PHE A 9 5.73 20.80 9.58
N VAL A 10 5.53 19.56 9.15
CA VAL A 10 6.26 18.40 9.67
C VAL A 10 7.47 18.18 8.76
N THR A 11 8.63 17.99 9.38
CA THR A 11 9.90 17.74 8.70
C THR A 11 10.54 16.49 9.31
N LEU A 12 11.23 15.70 8.49
CA LEU A 12 11.92 14.51 8.94
C LEU A 12 13.07 14.89 9.88
N THR A 13 13.17 14.16 10.99
CA THR A 13 14.39 14.18 11.80
C THR A 13 15.54 13.52 11.04
N SER A 14 16.78 13.78 11.45
CA SER A 14 17.95 13.11 10.84
C SER A 14 17.89 11.58 10.94
N ALA A 15 17.24 11.05 11.99
CA ALA A 15 16.99 9.62 12.11
C ALA A 15 15.92 9.13 11.13
N GLY A 16 14.85 9.90 10.92
CA GLY A 16 13.81 9.60 9.93
C GLY A 16 14.33 9.63 8.49
N ALA A 17 15.20 10.58 8.16
CA ALA A 17 15.84 10.64 6.84
C ALA A 17 16.69 9.38 6.55
N ARG A 18 17.51 8.95 7.52
CA ARG A 18 18.30 7.72 7.38
C ARG A 18 17.44 6.46 7.30
N ALA A 19 16.34 6.41 8.05
CA ALA A 19 15.40 5.30 7.99
C ALA A 19 14.71 5.21 6.62
N LEU A 20 14.41 6.36 6.00
CA LEU A 20 13.85 6.43 4.66
C LEU A 20 14.85 5.97 3.60
N GLU A 21 16.11 6.41 3.68
CA GLU A 21 17.18 5.97 2.77
C GLU A 21 17.50 4.48 2.88
N ALA A 22 17.41 3.92 4.09
CA ALA A 22 17.62 2.50 4.36
C ALA A 22 16.37 1.65 4.11
N SER A 23 15.23 2.28 3.81
CA SER A 23 13.99 1.55 3.57
C SER A 23 14.15 0.77 2.26
N PRO A 24 13.87 -0.54 2.25
CA PRO A 24 13.74 -1.26 1.00
C PRO A 24 12.64 -0.62 0.15
N ASP A 25 12.73 -0.81 -1.17
CA ASP A 25 11.69 -0.39 -2.10
C ASP A 25 10.33 -0.91 -1.59
N PRO A 26 9.28 -0.07 -1.60
CA PRO A 26 7.96 -0.49 -1.20
C PRO A 26 7.60 -1.79 -1.93
N LEU A 27 7.07 -2.76 -1.19
CA LEU A 27 6.73 -4.08 -1.74
C LEU A 27 5.87 -3.94 -3.01
N GLN A 28 4.95 -2.97 -3.01
CA GLN A 28 4.09 -2.60 -4.13
C GLN A 28 4.88 -2.15 -5.36
N GLN A 29 5.91 -1.32 -5.18
CA GLN A 29 6.77 -0.86 -6.27
C GLN A 29 7.59 -2.03 -6.84
N SER A 30 8.19 -2.85 -5.97
CA SER A 30 8.96 -4.02 -6.40
C SER A 30 8.09 -5.06 -7.14
N PHE A 31 6.83 -5.20 -6.73
CA PHE A 31 5.83 -6.04 -7.39
C PHE A 31 5.48 -5.48 -8.76
N GLN A 32 5.16 -4.18 -8.85
CA GLN A 32 4.81 -3.52 -10.11
C GLN A 32 5.91 -3.73 -11.15
N GLU A 33 7.17 -3.42 -10.79
CA GLU A 33 8.30 -3.55 -11.71
C GLU A 33 8.56 -4.99 -12.18
N ARG A 34 8.26 -5.99 -11.35
CA ARG A 34 8.43 -7.40 -11.72
C ARG A 34 7.25 -7.92 -12.53
N PHE A 35 6.05 -7.48 -12.20
CA PHE A 35 4.83 -7.85 -12.91
C PHE A 35 4.78 -7.28 -14.33
N GLU A 36 5.16 -6.00 -14.50
CA GLU A 36 5.21 -5.34 -15.82
C GLU A 36 6.24 -5.98 -16.78
N ARG A 37 7.25 -6.68 -16.25
CA ARG A 37 8.26 -7.40 -17.04
C ARG A 37 7.80 -8.77 -17.53
N LEU A 38 6.67 -9.28 -17.04
CA LEU A 38 6.12 -10.56 -17.46
C LEU A 38 5.47 -10.45 -18.85
N GLU A 39 5.41 -11.55 -19.58
CA GLU A 39 4.64 -11.61 -20.82
C GLU A 39 3.15 -11.39 -20.54
N ASN A 40 2.41 -10.87 -21.52
CA ASN A 40 0.98 -10.56 -21.36
C ASN A 40 0.16 -11.76 -20.86
N TRP A 41 0.51 -12.98 -21.28
CA TRP A 41 -0.20 -14.19 -20.87
C TRP A 41 0.09 -14.57 -19.40
N GLU A 42 1.28 -14.28 -18.89
CA GLU A 42 1.66 -14.52 -17.49
C GLU A 42 0.94 -13.53 -16.58
N GLN A 43 0.90 -12.26 -16.97
CA GLN A 43 0.13 -11.23 -16.26
C GLN A 43 -1.35 -11.60 -16.18
N ALA A 44 -1.95 -12.02 -17.31
CA ALA A 44 -3.33 -12.47 -17.37
C ALA A 44 -3.61 -13.70 -16.48
N SER A 45 -2.68 -14.66 -16.44
CA SER A 45 -2.78 -15.85 -15.60
C SER A 45 -2.81 -15.52 -14.10
N ILE A 46 -1.96 -14.59 -13.67
CA ILE A 46 -1.90 -14.12 -12.28
C ILE A 46 -3.21 -13.41 -11.91
N ILE A 47 -3.70 -12.51 -12.77
CA ILE A 47 -4.98 -11.82 -12.55
C ILE A 47 -6.13 -12.82 -12.42
N ALA A 48 -6.24 -13.75 -13.37
CA ALA A 48 -7.31 -14.76 -13.37
C ALA A 48 -7.22 -15.72 -12.17
N SER A 49 -6.03 -15.92 -11.60
CA SER A 49 -5.85 -16.70 -10.38
C SER A 49 -6.32 -15.91 -9.15
N LEU A 50 -5.98 -14.62 -9.07
CA LEU A 50 -6.39 -13.75 -7.97
C LEU A 50 -7.91 -13.56 -7.94
N GLU A 51 -8.54 -13.31 -9.10
CA GLU A 51 -10.00 -13.19 -9.23
C GLU A 51 -10.72 -14.46 -8.75
N ARG A 52 -10.17 -15.63 -9.06
CA ARG A 52 -10.72 -16.92 -8.63
C ARG A 52 -10.65 -17.10 -7.13
N VAL A 53 -9.52 -16.76 -6.53
CA VAL A 53 -9.35 -16.78 -5.06
C VAL A 53 -10.33 -15.81 -4.41
N ALA A 54 -10.46 -14.58 -4.92
CA ALA A 54 -11.41 -13.59 -4.41
C ALA A 54 -12.87 -14.10 -4.48
N SER A 55 -13.26 -14.71 -5.61
CA SER A 55 -14.58 -15.33 -5.77
C SER A 55 -14.79 -16.48 -4.78
N LEU A 56 -13.78 -17.34 -4.56
CA LEU A 56 -13.86 -18.42 -3.58
C LEU A 56 -14.03 -17.92 -2.14
N LEU A 57 -13.45 -16.76 -1.82
CA LEU A 57 -13.61 -16.11 -0.52
C LEU A 57 -14.95 -15.39 -0.37
N LYS A 58 -15.84 -15.44 -1.37
CA LYS A 58 -17.06 -14.62 -1.46
C LYS A 58 -16.75 -13.13 -1.22
N ALA A 59 -15.57 -12.70 -1.67
CA ALA A 59 -15.05 -11.36 -1.45
C ALA A 59 -15.73 -10.29 -2.31
N GLU A 60 -16.80 -10.65 -3.01
CA GLU A 60 -17.62 -9.77 -3.85
C GLU A 60 -18.19 -8.57 -3.07
N ASN A 61 -18.25 -8.65 -1.73
CA ASN A 61 -18.66 -7.57 -0.84
C ASN A 61 -17.56 -7.09 0.12
N ILE A 62 -16.30 -7.53 -0.04
CA ILE A 62 -15.19 -7.04 0.78
C ILE A 62 -14.67 -5.78 0.11
N ASP A 63 -14.83 -4.65 0.79
CA ASP A 63 -14.19 -3.39 0.39
C ASP A 63 -12.67 -3.57 0.51
N ALA A 64 -12.04 -3.90 -0.62
CA ALA A 64 -10.60 -4.08 -0.76
C ALA A 64 -9.95 -2.82 -1.35
N GLY A 65 -10.48 -1.63 -1.00
CA GLY A 65 -9.76 -0.38 -1.22
C GLY A 65 -8.34 -0.45 -0.64
N PRO A 66 -7.36 0.27 -1.22
CA PRO A 66 -6.00 0.27 -0.69
C PRO A 66 -6.02 0.80 0.75
N VAL A 67 -5.85 -0.09 1.73
CA VAL A 67 -5.62 0.28 3.11
C VAL A 67 -4.20 0.80 3.21
N LEU A 68 -4.03 2.11 3.04
CA LEU A 68 -2.84 2.81 3.50
C LEU A 68 -2.92 2.91 5.02
N ASP A 69 -2.52 1.84 5.71
CA ASP A 69 -2.41 1.85 7.17
C ASP A 69 -1.15 2.63 7.55
N ILE A 70 -1.33 3.88 7.94
CA ILE A 70 -0.27 4.69 8.57
C ILE A 70 -0.26 4.30 10.06
N GLY A 71 0.07 3.04 10.34
CA GLY A 71 -0.05 2.41 11.65
C GLY A 71 0.82 1.16 11.75
N ALA A 72 1.13 0.73 12.98
CA ALA A 72 1.87 -0.51 13.18
C ALA A 72 1.02 -1.69 12.71
N LEU A 73 1.59 -2.61 11.92
CA LEU A 73 0.91 -3.77 11.30
C LEU A 73 0.16 -4.73 12.26
N ASN A 74 0.22 -4.47 13.56
CA ASN A 74 -0.41 -5.26 14.62
C ASN A 74 -1.63 -4.58 15.26
N GLU A 75 -2.05 -3.41 14.78
CA GLU A 75 -3.28 -2.78 15.28
C GLU A 75 -4.49 -3.24 14.43
N PRO A 76 -5.57 -3.77 15.03
CA PRO A 76 -6.76 -4.13 14.28
C PRO A 76 -7.39 -2.87 13.65
N PRO A 77 -8.04 -2.99 12.47
CA PRO A 77 -8.63 -1.85 11.80
C PRO A 77 -9.63 -1.16 12.72
N LYS A 78 -9.42 0.14 12.97
CA LYS A 78 -10.40 0.95 13.71
C LYS A 78 -11.64 1.08 12.83
N SER A 79 -12.74 0.50 13.28
CA SER A 79 -14.05 0.72 12.68
C SER A 79 -14.36 2.22 12.72
N VAL A 80 -14.55 2.81 11.54
CA VAL A 80 -15.09 4.15 11.39
C VAL A 80 -16.62 4.01 11.51
N ASP A 81 -17.20 4.62 12.53
CA ASP A 81 -18.65 4.88 12.61
C ASP A 81 -19.06 5.99 11.61
#